data_AF-A0A8T4VKM3-F1
#
_entry.id   AF-A0A8T4VKM3-F1
#
_cell.length_a   1.000
_cell.length_b   1.000
_cell.length_c   1.000
_cell.angle_alpha   90.00
_cell.angle_beta   90.00
_cell.angle_gamma   90.00
#
_symmetry.space_group_name_H-M   'P 1'
#
loop_
_entity.id
_entity.type
_entity.pdbx_description
1 polymer ?
#
loop_
_entity_poly.entity_id
_entity_poly.type
_entity_poly.pdbx_seq_one_letter_code
_entity_poly.pdbx_strand_id
1 'polypeptide(L)'
;DGETDEGQVWEAAAAASHYRLGNVIAMIDRNFLQIDGNTEDVLQLENVADRWKAFGWHVLEIDGHDITEIYDAFHEAKAITNKPSMIVLNTVKGKGVSYMENNVDFHGVPPNEMEYNLAMEELDLMKEKLGASA
;
A
#
# COMPACT_ATOMS: atom_id res chain seq x y z
N ASP A 1 4.91 1.79 -3.50
CA ASP A 1 5.18 3.22 -3.23
C ASP A 1 6.16 3.88 -4.21
N GLY A 2 7.23 3.21 -4.67
CA GLY A 2 8.18 3.76 -5.66
C GLY A 2 7.57 4.31 -6.97
N GLU A 3 6.36 3.86 -7.37
CA GLU A 3 5.60 4.50 -8.45
C GLU A 3 5.45 6.02 -8.28
N THR A 4 5.38 6.50 -7.04
CA THR A 4 5.23 7.94 -6.74
C THR A 4 6.49 8.78 -7.02
N ASP A 5 7.59 8.16 -7.44
CA ASP A 5 8.75 8.87 -7.99
C ASP A 5 8.43 9.49 -9.36
N GLU A 6 7.43 8.96 -10.07
CA GLU A 6 7.03 9.44 -11.38
C GLU A 6 6.30 10.79 -11.31
N GLY A 7 6.81 11.78 -12.05
CA GLY A 7 6.29 13.15 -12.04
C GLY A 7 4.80 13.25 -12.38
N GLN A 8 4.31 12.38 -13.28
CA GLN A 8 2.90 12.34 -13.69
C GLN A 8 1.93 12.08 -12.52
N VAL A 9 2.37 11.37 -11.48
CA VAL A 9 1.55 11.12 -10.28
C VAL A 9 1.22 12.45 -9.59
N TRP A 10 2.20 13.35 -9.51
CA TRP A 10 2.04 14.64 -8.86
C TRP A 10 1.24 15.63 -9.72
N GLU A 11 1.39 15.57 -11.05
CA GLU A 11 0.53 16.33 -11.97
C GLU A 11 -0.94 15.90 -11.83
N ALA A 12 -1.20 14.59 -11.79
CA ALA A 12 -2.54 14.05 -11.56
C ALA A 12 -3.08 14.40 -10.17
N ALA A 13 -2.24 14.35 -9.12
CA ALA A 13 -2.61 14.75 -7.77
C ALA A 13 -3.05 16.22 -7.70
N ALA A 14 -2.29 17.11 -8.34
CA ALA A 14 -2.63 18.53 -8.42
C ALA A 14 -3.94 18.76 -9.19
N ALA A 15 -4.13 18.07 -10.32
CA ALA A 15 -5.35 18.18 -11.11
C ALA A 15 -6.59 17.69 -10.34
N ALA A 16 -6.51 16.53 -9.68
CA ALA A 16 -7.63 15.97 -8.92
C ALA A 16 -8.09 16.89 -7.78
N SER A 17 -7.13 17.54 -7.11
CA SER A 17 -7.40 18.53 -6.08
C SER A 17 -8.01 19.81 -6.67
N HIS A 18 -7.45 20.34 -7.75
CA HIS A 18 -7.97 21.52 -8.46
C HIS A 18 -9.44 21.35 -8.87
N TYR A 19 -9.78 20.19 -9.45
CA TYR A 19 -11.13 19.86 -9.89
C TYR A 19 -12.04 19.33 -8.77
N ARG A 20 -11.53 19.22 -7.52
CA ARG A 20 -12.28 18.78 -6.34
C ARG A 20 -12.95 17.43 -6.53
N LEU A 21 -12.21 16.47 -7.06
CA LEU A 21 -12.72 15.15 -7.41
C LEU A 21 -12.98 14.29 -6.16
N GLY A 22 -14.03 14.58 -5.39
CA GLY A 22 -14.42 13.81 -4.20
C GLY A 22 -14.98 12.42 -4.48
N ASN A 23 -15.06 12.03 -5.75
CA ASN A 23 -15.36 10.68 -6.19
C ASN A 23 -14.09 9.84 -6.46
N VAL A 24 -12.89 10.42 -6.29
CA VAL A 24 -11.61 9.72 -6.45
C VAL A 24 -11.08 9.35 -5.07
N ILE A 25 -10.87 8.04 -4.88
CA ILE A 25 -10.18 7.47 -3.74
C ILE A 25 -8.99 6.69 -4.31
N ALA A 26 -7.77 7.11 -3.97
CA ALA A 26 -6.55 6.42 -4.32
C ALA A 26 -5.97 5.72 -3.09
N MET A 27 -5.12 4.74 -3.33
CA MET A 27 -4.37 4.05 -2.28
C MET A 27 -2.89 4.03 -2.66
N ILE A 28 -2.02 4.11 -1.68
CA ILE A 28 -0.61 3.78 -1.85
C ILE A 28 -0.27 2.57 -0.98
N ASP A 29 0.32 1.56 -1.62
CA ASP A 29 0.96 0.44 -0.95
C ASP A 29 2.34 0.90 -0.45
N ARG A 30 2.41 1.27 0.84
CA ARG A 30 3.62 1.78 1.51
C ARG A 30 4.35 0.62 2.19
N ASN A 31 5.01 -0.18 1.35
CA ASN A 31 5.81 -1.34 1.76
C ASN A 31 7.33 -1.07 1.80
N PHE A 32 7.76 0.16 1.48
CA PHE A 32 9.14 0.64 1.50
C PHE A 32 10.09 0.00 0.47
N LEU A 33 9.64 -0.89 -0.42
CA LEU A 33 10.52 -1.64 -1.32
C LEU A 33 10.18 -1.45 -2.81
N GLN A 34 11.17 -1.03 -3.58
CA GLN A 34 11.16 -1.03 -5.05
C GLN A 34 12.15 -2.04 -5.64
N ILE A 35 12.42 -2.00 -6.95
CA ILE A 35 13.28 -3.00 -7.62
C ILE A 35 14.70 -2.93 -7.07
N ASP A 36 15.23 -1.72 -6.91
CA ASP A 36 16.62 -1.48 -6.52
C ASP A 36 16.84 -1.46 -4.99
N GLY A 37 15.82 -1.79 -4.20
CA GLY A 37 15.92 -1.87 -2.73
C GLY A 37 14.91 -1.00 -1.99
N ASN A 38 15.31 -0.55 -0.80
CA ASN A 38 14.48 0.29 0.03
C ASN A 38 14.31 1.68 -0.61
N THR A 39 13.06 2.13 -0.74
CA THR A 39 12.72 3.45 -1.26
C THR A 39 13.48 4.57 -0.54
N GLU A 40 13.69 4.48 0.78
CA GLU A 40 14.41 5.49 1.54
C GLU A 40 15.90 5.61 1.19
N ASP A 41 16.49 4.54 0.62
CA ASP A 41 17.88 4.51 0.17
C ASP A 41 18.03 4.84 -1.33
N VAL A 42 17.02 4.51 -2.14
CA VAL A 42 17.03 4.71 -3.60
C VAL A 42 16.57 6.12 -4.00
N LEU A 43 15.33 6.49 -3.64
CA LEU A 43 14.82 7.84 -3.79
C LEU A 43 13.79 8.10 -2.68
N GLN A 44 14.23 8.88 -1.70
CA GLN A 44 13.49 9.05 -0.46
C GLN A 44 12.10 9.68 -0.71
N LEU A 45 11.05 9.05 -0.18
CA LEU A 45 9.67 9.50 -0.37
C LEU A 45 9.19 10.51 0.70
N GLU A 46 10.03 10.76 1.71
CA GLU A 46 9.71 11.57 2.90
C GLU A 46 8.41 11.08 3.58
N ASN A 47 7.74 11.95 4.35
CA ASN A 47 6.42 11.64 4.86
C ASN A 47 5.39 11.66 3.72
N VAL A 48 5.08 10.46 3.20
CA VAL A 48 4.12 10.26 2.12
C VAL A 48 2.77 10.92 2.44
N ALA A 49 2.25 10.75 3.66
CA ALA A 49 0.96 11.30 4.04
C ALA A 49 0.95 12.84 3.97
N ASP A 50 1.99 13.49 4.49
CA ASP A 50 2.11 14.96 4.47
C ASP A 50 2.31 15.49 3.05
N ARG A 51 3.03 14.76 2.21
CA ARG A 51 3.18 15.10 0.79
C ARG A 51 1.83 15.12 0.07
N TRP A 52 0.99 14.09 0.25
CA TRP A 52 -0.36 14.07 -0.33
C TRP A 52 -1.28 15.16 0.26
N LYS A 53 -1.19 15.46 1.57
CA LYS A 53 -1.92 16.58 2.19
C LYS A 53 -1.52 17.92 1.55
N ALA A 54 -0.25 18.12 1.22
CA ALA A 54 0.23 19.35 0.57
C ALA A 54 -0.38 19.56 -0.83
N PHE A 55 -0.74 18.48 -1.53
CA PHE A 55 -1.50 18.55 -2.79
C PHE A 55 -3.01 18.78 -2.59
N GLY A 56 -3.48 18.90 -1.34
CA GLY A 56 -4.88 19.22 -1.02
C GLY A 56 -5.82 18.01 -0.91
N TRP A 57 -5.26 16.80 -0.82
CA TRP A 57 -6.02 15.58 -0.65
C TRP A 57 -6.47 15.40 0.82
N HIS A 58 -7.60 14.72 1.03
CA HIS A 58 -7.89 14.10 2.31
C HIS A 58 -7.02 12.86 2.45
N VAL A 59 -6.32 12.69 3.57
CA VAL A 59 -5.35 11.61 3.72
C VAL A 59 -5.64 10.83 4.99
N LEU A 60 -5.70 9.50 4.83
CA LEU A 60 -5.83 8.52 5.90
C LEU A 60 -4.58 7.63 5.84
N GLU A 61 -3.98 7.35 6.98
CA GLU A 61 -2.83 6.45 7.09
C GLU A 61 -3.16 5.38 8.12
N ILE A 62 -3.07 4.11 7.69
CA ILE A 62 -3.61 2.96 8.42
C ILE A 62 -2.67 1.75 8.29
N ASP A 63 -2.88 0.74 9.13
CA ASP A 63 -2.30 -0.59 8.92
C ASP A 63 -2.95 -1.25 7.68
N GLY A 64 -2.14 -1.51 6.65
CA GLY A 64 -2.58 -2.14 5.42
C GLY A 64 -2.91 -3.63 5.54
N HIS A 65 -2.74 -4.23 6.72
CA HIS A 65 -3.12 -5.61 7.03
C HIS A 65 -4.29 -5.73 8.01
N ASP A 66 -4.84 -4.61 8.49
CA ASP A 66 -6.05 -4.60 9.31
C ASP A 66 -7.28 -4.32 8.45
N ILE A 67 -8.12 -5.36 8.27
CA ILE A 67 -9.33 -5.28 7.43
C ILE A 67 -10.34 -4.26 8.00
N THR A 68 -10.41 -4.10 9.32
CA THR A 68 -11.30 -3.13 9.96
C THR A 68 -10.82 -1.71 9.68
N GLU A 69 -9.53 -1.42 9.81
CA GLU A 69 -8.98 -0.10 9.47
C GLU A 69 -9.17 0.22 7.98
N ILE A 70 -8.96 -0.75 7.08
CA ILE A 70 -9.21 -0.57 5.65
C ILE A 70 -10.68 -0.24 5.40
N TYR A 71 -11.60 -1.00 5.99
CA TYR A 71 -13.04 -0.78 5.84
C TYR A 71 -13.45 0.62 6.31
N ASP A 72 -13.00 1.01 7.50
CA ASP A 72 -13.32 2.30 8.10
C ASP A 72 -12.73 3.45 7.29
N ALA A 73 -11.49 3.32 6.79
CA ALA A 73 -10.85 4.32 5.94
C ALA A 73 -11.62 4.54 4.62
N PHE A 74 -12.09 3.46 4.00
CA PHE A 74 -12.93 3.57 2.80
C PHE A 74 -14.30 4.18 3.11
N HIS A 75 -14.86 3.90 4.28
CA HIS A 75 -16.13 4.49 4.71
C HIS A 75 -15.99 6.01 4.89
N GLU A 76 -14.93 6.45 5.57
CA GLU A 76 -14.59 7.86 5.76
C GLU A 76 -14.29 8.55 4.42
N ALA A 77 -13.42 7.97 3.60
CA ALA A 77 -13.03 8.55 2.31
C ALA A 77 -14.24 8.79 1.37
N LYS A 78 -15.26 7.92 1.42
CA LYS A 78 -16.52 8.09 0.66
C LYS A 78 -17.40 9.23 1.18
N ALA A 79 -17.29 9.59 2.45
CA ALA A 79 -18.02 10.72 3.02
C ALA A 79 -17.41 12.07 2.59
N ILE A 80 -16.15 12.08 2.15
CA ILE A 80 -15.46 13.28 1.66
C ILE A 80 -15.78 13.51 0.18
N THR A 81 -16.69 14.45 -0.08
CA THR A 81 -17.22 14.69 -1.45
C THR A 81 -16.66 15.93 -2.13
N ASN A 82 -15.83 16.73 -1.46
CA ASN A 82 -15.35 18.03 -1.95
C ASN A 82 -13.84 18.08 -2.27
N LYS A 83 -13.13 16.97 -2.15
CA LYS A 83 -11.71 16.79 -2.49
C LYS A 83 -11.40 15.31 -2.64
N PRO A 84 -10.38 14.91 -3.42
CA PRO A 84 -9.97 13.53 -3.54
C PRO A 84 -9.38 13.00 -2.22
N SER A 85 -9.42 11.68 -2.05
CA SER A 85 -8.94 10.97 -0.84
C SER A 85 -7.80 10.02 -1.17
N MET A 86 -6.75 10.02 -0.34
CA MET A 86 -5.62 9.10 -0.41
C MET A 86 -5.59 8.25 0.87
N ILE A 87 -5.53 6.93 0.70
CA ILE A 87 -5.35 5.99 1.81
C ILE A 87 -3.92 5.43 1.71
N VAL A 88 -3.08 5.78 2.68
CA VAL A 88 -1.73 5.25 2.84
C VAL A 88 -1.82 3.95 3.62
N LEU A 89 -1.58 2.84 2.93
CA LEU A 89 -1.59 1.50 3.50
C LEU A 89 -0.17 1.13 3.91
N ASN A 90 0.14 1.16 5.20
CA ASN A 90 1.42 0.67 5.70
C ASN A 90 1.43 -0.86 5.66
N THR A 91 2.22 -1.44 4.76
CA THR A 91 2.18 -2.86 4.43
C THR A 91 3.56 -3.51 4.56
N VAL A 92 3.59 -4.82 4.38
CA VAL A 92 4.80 -5.66 4.35
C VAL A 92 4.79 -6.33 2.99
N LYS A 93 5.80 -6.06 2.17
CA LYS A 93 5.90 -6.73 0.87
C LYS A 93 6.11 -8.22 1.08
N GLY A 94 5.34 -9.06 0.40
CA GLY A 94 5.40 -10.52 0.59
C GLY A 94 4.70 -11.03 1.86
N LYS A 95 3.83 -10.21 2.49
CA LYS A 95 3.09 -10.58 3.71
C LYS A 95 2.51 -11.99 3.63
N GLY A 96 2.75 -12.77 4.67
CA GLY A 96 2.19 -14.12 4.83
C GLY A 96 3.13 -15.25 4.43
N VAL A 97 4.22 -14.94 3.72
CA VAL A 97 5.25 -15.92 3.33
C VAL A 97 6.60 -15.48 3.90
N SER A 98 7.11 -16.27 4.85
CA SER A 98 8.20 -15.90 5.75
C SER A 98 9.49 -15.46 5.04
N TYR A 99 9.84 -16.10 3.94
CA TYR A 99 11.05 -15.79 3.17
C TYR A 99 10.86 -14.67 2.14
N MET A 100 9.61 -14.30 1.85
CA MET A 100 9.28 -13.18 0.95
C MET A 100 9.07 -11.87 1.71
N GLU A 101 8.70 -11.93 3.00
CA GLU A 101 8.45 -10.73 3.81
C GLU A 101 9.66 -9.79 3.85
N ASN A 102 9.46 -8.55 3.42
CA ASN A 102 10.49 -7.50 3.35
C ASN A 102 11.74 -7.91 2.54
N ASN A 103 11.58 -8.78 1.55
CA ASN A 103 12.67 -9.25 0.72
C ASN A 103 12.58 -8.66 -0.71
N VAL A 104 13.59 -7.87 -1.10
CA VAL A 104 13.65 -7.24 -2.43
C VAL A 104 13.80 -8.25 -3.55
N ASP A 105 14.43 -9.40 -3.30
CA ASP A 105 14.66 -10.43 -4.32
C ASP A 105 13.34 -10.96 -4.90
N PHE A 106 12.26 -10.92 -4.12
CA PHE A 106 10.92 -11.33 -4.53
C PHE A 106 10.07 -10.18 -5.09
N HIS A 107 10.69 -9.05 -5.49
CA HIS A 107 9.97 -7.96 -6.16
C HIS A 107 9.32 -8.42 -7.46
N GLY A 108 10.06 -9.16 -8.28
CA GLY A 108 9.61 -9.62 -9.60
C GLY A 108 10.10 -11.02 -9.97
N VAL A 109 10.71 -11.74 -9.02
CA VAL A 109 11.20 -13.10 -9.23
C VAL A 109 10.11 -14.09 -8.79
N PRO A 110 9.67 -14.99 -9.68
CA PRO A 110 8.73 -16.03 -9.29
C PRO A 110 9.41 -17.07 -8.38
N PRO A 111 8.70 -17.64 -7.39
CA PRO A 111 9.23 -18.71 -6.58
C PRO A 111 9.53 -19.95 -7.42
N ASN A 112 10.58 -20.68 -7.08
CA ASN A 112 10.81 -22.02 -7.62
C ASN A 112 9.84 -23.04 -6.99
N GLU A 113 9.86 -24.30 -7.46
CA GLU A 113 8.92 -25.34 -7.00
C GLU A 113 8.99 -25.59 -5.48
N MET A 114 10.20 -25.58 -4.90
CA MET A 114 10.38 -25.79 -3.46
C MET A 114 9.84 -24.60 -2.65
N GLU A 115 10.20 -23.39 -3.08
CA GLU A 115 9.71 -22.13 -2.49
C GLU A 115 8.18 -22.01 -2.56
N TYR A 116 7.59 -22.37 -3.70
CA TYR A 116 6.15 -22.39 -3.90
C TYR A 116 5.45 -23.31 -2.90
N ASN A 117 5.93 -24.56 -2.78
CA ASN A 117 5.33 -25.52 -1.86
C ASN A 117 5.40 -25.04 -0.40
N LEU A 118 6.53 -24.45 0.00
CA LEU A 118 6.68 -23.85 1.33
C LEU A 118 5.72 -22.67 1.54
N ALA A 119 5.61 -21.76 0.57
CA ALA A 119 4.69 -20.64 0.65
C ALA A 119 3.23 -21.11 0.81
N MET A 120 2.83 -22.13 0.06
CA MET A 120 1.48 -22.69 0.16
C MET A 120 1.23 -23.33 1.54
N GLU A 121 2.20 -24.07 2.09
CA GLU A 121 2.10 -24.63 3.44
C GLU A 121 1.91 -23.52 4.50
N GLU A 122 2.70 -22.46 4.44
CA GLU A 122 2.59 -21.33 5.37
C GLU A 122 1.23 -20.63 5.27
N LEU A 123 0.73 -20.42 4.05
CA LEU A 123 -0.57 -19.79 3.80
C LEU A 123 -1.73 -20.68 4.26
N ASP A 124 -1.66 -21.98 4.06
CA ASP A 124 -2.68 -22.93 4.54
C ASP A 124 -2.73 -22.95 6.08
N LEU A 125 -1.57 -22.96 6.75
CA LEU A 125 -1.49 -22.85 8.21
C LEU A 125 -2.07 -21.53 8.73
N MET A 126 -1.86 -20.41 8.04
CA MET A 126 -2.47 -19.13 8.39
C MET A 126 -3.99 -19.18 8.24
N LYS A 127 -4.48 -19.74 7.12
CA LYS A 127 -5.90 -19.89 6.86
C LYS A 127 -6.60 -20.75 7.92
N GLU A 128 -5.97 -21.85 8.34
CA GLU A 128 -6.48 -22.70 9.42
C GLU A 128 -6.58 -21.93 10.74
N LYS A 129 -5.57 -21.13 11.10
CA LYS A 129 -5.60 -20.29 12.31
C LYS A 129 -6.73 -19.27 12.27
N LEU A 130 -6.95 -18.61 11.14
CA LEU A 130 -8.04 -17.66 10.95
C LEU A 130 -9.41 -18.36 11.04
N GLY A 131 -9.56 -19.53 10.41
CA GLY A 131 -10.79 -20.31 10.46
C GLY A 131 -11.07 -20.95 11.83
N ALA A 132 -10.04 -21.24 12.62
CA ALA A 132 -10.17 -21.73 14.00
C ALA A 132 -10.47 -20.60 15.01
N SER A 133 -10.30 -19.34 14.61
CA SER A 133 -10.59 -18.15 15.42
C SER A 133 -11.98 -17.54 15.19
N ALA A 134 -12.79 -18.13 14.30
CA ALA A 134 -14.17 -17.75 13.98
C ALA A 134 -15.18 -18.69 14.68
#